data_AF-A0A977R5G3-F1
#
_entry.id   AF-A0A977R5G3-F1
#
_cell.length_a   1.000
_cell.length_b   1.000
_cell.length_c   1.000
_cell.angle_alpha   90.00
_cell.angle_beta   90.00
_cell.angle_gamma   90.00
#
_symmetry.space_group_name_H-M   'P 1'
#
loop_
_entity.id
_entity.type
_entity.pdbx_description
1 polymer ?
#
loop_
_entity_poly.entity_id
_entity_poly.type
_entity_poly.pdbx_seq_one_letter_code
_entity_poly.pdbx_strand_id
1 'polypeptide(L)'
;MERRNALIARVTVALAALARLPSTAGSGYFDEEVIKASASQVDCLKAFNSARADAGFQPFLQSRSDIFVEDHATAQAFLNMGCEALRTSTPPPNPEKYNATIALVAQDGQLADCDKAVAEIQKARENFSGVPGPYVKGEAPFNNIENVSLVALYNPKRNAELDCYYFSCLRDEDSVNRVLVRGLFCASSPIALEQDKHPFTQEEFTRIENAKAFVRSAAASPVPTFYMVAVATACALLAF
;
A
#
# COMPACT_ATOMS: atom_id res chain seq x y z
N MET A 1 -26.26 -21.64 -21.91
CA MET A 1 -25.12 -22.16 -21.14
C MET A 1 -23.94 -22.22 -22.10
N GLU A 2 -23.25 -21.11 -22.30
CA GLU A 2 -22.15 -21.05 -23.26
C GLU A 2 -21.02 -20.20 -22.67
N ARG A 3 -19.97 -20.90 -22.25
CA ARG A 3 -18.74 -20.33 -21.72
C ARG A 3 -17.95 -19.74 -22.87
N ARG A 4 -17.78 -18.43 -22.90
CA ARG A 4 -16.71 -17.79 -23.68
C ARG A 4 -15.61 -17.39 -22.71
N ASN A 5 -14.50 -18.13 -22.79
CA ASN A 5 -13.24 -17.84 -22.12
C ASN A 5 -12.78 -16.43 -22.54
N ALA A 6 -12.82 -15.48 -21.61
CA ALA A 6 -12.12 -14.21 -21.78
C ALA A 6 -10.63 -14.45 -21.51
N LEU A 7 -9.86 -14.40 -22.58
CA LEU A 7 -8.40 -14.39 -22.53
C LEU A 7 -7.99 -13.03 -21.94
N ILE A 8 -7.54 -13.01 -20.68
CA ILE A 8 -6.98 -11.83 -20.03
C ILE A 8 -5.71 -11.44 -20.80
N ALA A 9 -5.77 -10.39 -21.60
CA ALA A 9 -4.60 -9.78 -22.21
C ALA A 9 -3.81 -9.08 -21.11
N ARG A 10 -2.76 -9.73 -20.59
CA ARG A 10 -1.83 -9.11 -19.65
C ARG A 10 -1.06 -8.00 -20.38
N VAL A 11 -1.49 -6.75 -20.22
CA VAL A 11 -0.73 -5.59 -20.67
C VAL A 11 0.52 -5.49 -19.79
N THR A 12 1.65 -5.99 -20.30
CA THR A 12 2.95 -5.85 -19.65
C THR A 12 3.63 -4.63 -20.29
N VAL A 13 3.61 -3.49 -19.60
CA VAL A 13 4.31 -2.29 -20.07
C VAL A 13 5.76 -2.37 -19.61
N ALA A 14 6.66 -2.80 -20.52
CA ALA A 14 8.09 -2.74 -20.31
C ALA A 14 8.67 -1.55 -21.11
N LEU A 15 9.13 -0.49 -20.44
CA LEU A 15 9.80 0.61 -21.12
C LEU A 15 11.21 0.17 -21.58
N ALA A 16 11.45 0.23 -22.88
CA ALA A 16 12.76 0.02 -23.48
C ALA A 16 13.53 1.34 -23.56
N ALA A 17 14.59 1.49 -22.77
CA ALA A 17 15.60 2.51 -23.00
C ALA A 17 16.68 1.97 -23.95
N LEU A 18 16.91 2.67 -25.07
CA LEU A 18 18.00 2.41 -26.00
C LEU A 18 19.33 2.84 -25.37
N ALA A 19 20.23 1.90 -25.08
CA ALA A 19 21.60 2.18 -24.66
C ALA A 19 22.59 1.73 -25.74
N ARG A 20 23.43 2.67 -26.21
CA ARG A 20 24.63 2.40 -27.02
C ARG A 20 25.77 2.01 -26.07
N LEU A 21 26.37 0.83 -26.30
CA LEU A 21 27.53 0.32 -25.55
C LEU A 21 28.86 0.86 -26.10
N PRO A 22 29.81 1.25 -25.22
CA PRO A 22 31.21 0.99 -25.43
C PRO A 22 31.67 -0.18 -24.53
N SER A 23 32.37 -1.13 -25.14
CA SER A 23 33.01 -2.27 -24.50
C SER A 23 34.27 -1.82 -23.74
N THR A 24 34.41 -2.20 -22.47
CA THR A 24 35.69 -2.58 -21.85
C THR A 24 35.46 -3.47 -20.62
N ALA A 25 36.40 -4.39 -20.40
CA ALA A 25 36.30 -5.54 -19.51
C ALA A 25 36.75 -5.26 -18.06
N GLY A 26 36.18 -6.01 -17.11
CA GLY A 26 36.85 -6.38 -15.86
C GLY A 26 36.08 -6.10 -14.55
N SER A 27 36.00 -7.14 -13.71
CA SER A 27 35.64 -7.16 -12.28
C SER A 27 34.15 -7.30 -11.91
N GLY A 28 33.79 -8.51 -11.48
CA GLY A 28 32.79 -8.77 -10.44
C GLY A 28 31.40 -8.18 -10.67
N TYR A 29 30.82 -8.39 -11.85
CA TYR A 29 29.45 -7.99 -12.13
C TYR A 29 28.51 -9.08 -11.59
N PHE A 30 27.80 -8.80 -10.50
CA PHE A 30 26.50 -9.45 -10.28
C PHE A 30 25.73 -9.26 -11.59
N ASP A 31 25.19 -10.33 -12.17
CA ASP A 31 24.32 -10.23 -13.35
C ASP A 31 23.25 -9.18 -13.05
N GLU A 32 23.45 -7.98 -13.60
CA GLU A 32 22.53 -6.86 -13.55
C GLU A 32 21.39 -7.24 -14.49
N GLU A 33 20.47 -8.07 -13.99
CA GLU A 33 19.11 -8.09 -14.48
C GLU A 33 18.62 -6.65 -14.35
N VAL A 34 18.74 -5.89 -15.45
CA VAL A 34 18.45 -4.47 -15.52
C VAL A 34 17.10 -4.24 -14.88
N ILE A 35 17.11 -3.72 -13.65
CA ILE A 35 15.90 -3.54 -12.87
C ILE A 35 15.11 -2.41 -13.53
N LYS A 36 14.12 -2.79 -14.34
CA LYS A 36 13.25 -1.85 -15.04
C LYS A 36 12.03 -1.57 -14.19
N ALA A 37 11.65 -0.29 -14.16
CA ALA A 37 10.34 0.10 -13.65
C ALA A 37 9.25 -0.66 -14.41
N SER A 38 8.27 -1.19 -13.69
CA SER A 38 7.22 -2.03 -14.25
C SER A 38 5.95 -1.91 -13.42
N ALA A 39 4.80 -2.09 -14.06
CA ALA A 39 3.50 -2.24 -13.40
C ALA A 39 2.79 -3.45 -14.01
N SER A 40 2.18 -4.28 -13.18
CA SER A 40 1.37 -5.40 -13.61
C SER A 40 0.13 -5.54 -12.74
N GLN A 41 -1.01 -5.80 -13.37
CA GLN A 41 -2.25 -6.04 -12.64
C GLN A 41 -2.12 -7.35 -11.85
N VAL A 42 -2.62 -7.34 -10.61
CA VAL A 42 -2.61 -8.47 -9.69
C VAL A 42 -3.98 -8.65 -9.05
N ASP A 43 -4.41 -9.89 -8.87
CA ASP A 43 -5.65 -10.20 -8.16
C ASP A 43 -5.39 -10.30 -6.66
N CYS A 44 -5.77 -9.24 -5.94
CA CYS A 44 -5.74 -9.20 -4.48
C CYS A 44 -7.12 -9.33 -3.82
N LEU A 45 -8.17 -9.68 -4.57
CA LEU A 45 -9.55 -9.72 -4.04
C LEU A 45 -9.68 -10.64 -2.84
N LYS A 46 -9.03 -11.81 -2.86
CA LYS A 46 -9.12 -12.77 -1.76
C LYS A 46 -8.64 -12.17 -0.44
N ALA A 47 -7.47 -11.53 -0.43
CA ALA A 47 -6.87 -10.94 0.76
C ALA A 47 -7.73 -9.76 1.28
N PHE A 48 -8.09 -8.83 0.38
CA PHE A 48 -8.92 -7.67 0.73
C PHE A 48 -10.30 -8.08 1.22
N ASN A 49 -10.96 -9.05 0.57
CA ASN A 49 -12.29 -9.51 0.97
C ASN A 49 -12.28 -10.29 2.28
N SER A 50 -11.18 -10.99 2.59
CA SER A 50 -11.01 -11.61 3.91
C SER A 50 -11.00 -10.55 5.02
N ALA A 51 -10.21 -9.49 4.87
CA ALA A 51 -10.16 -8.40 5.85
C ALA A 51 -11.49 -7.65 5.98
N ARG A 52 -12.20 -7.43 4.86
CA ARG A 52 -13.54 -6.80 4.85
C ARG A 52 -14.58 -7.65 5.53
N ALA A 53 -14.59 -8.96 5.28
CA ALA A 53 -15.52 -9.88 5.91
C ALA A 53 -15.36 -9.89 7.44
N ASP A 54 -14.12 -9.83 7.94
CA ASP A 54 -13.85 -9.74 9.38
C ASP A 54 -14.40 -8.47 10.04
N ALA A 55 -14.60 -7.39 9.27
CA ALA A 55 -15.20 -6.13 9.73
C ALA A 55 -16.69 -5.97 9.29
N GLY A 56 -17.29 -7.01 8.71
CA GLY A 56 -18.68 -6.98 8.27
C GLY A 56 -18.97 -6.12 7.03
N PHE A 57 -17.97 -5.81 6.22
CA PHE A 57 -18.15 -5.08 4.96
C PHE A 57 -18.50 -6.04 3.82
N GLN A 58 -19.25 -5.55 2.83
CA GLN A 58 -19.51 -6.31 1.60
C GLN A 58 -18.20 -6.60 0.87
N PRO A 59 -18.03 -7.78 0.26
CA PRO A 59 -16.86 -8.07 -0.54
C PRO A 59 -16.76 -7.09 -1.72
N PHE A 60 -15.54 -6.70 -2.06
CA PHE A 60 -15.24 -6.08 -3.34
C PHE A 60 -15.57 -7.04 -4.47
N LEU A 61 -16.08 -6.45 -5.55
CA LEU A 61 -16.21 -7.09 -6.85
C LEU A 61 -14.91 -6.94 -7.63
N GLN A 62 -14.63 -7.90 -8.51
CA GLN A 62 -13.57 -7.72 -9.51
C GLN A 62 -13.94 -6.52 -10.39
N SER A 63 -13.03 -5.55 -10.52
CA SER A 63 -13.30 -4.45 -11.43
C SER A 63 -13.39 -4.95 -12.86
N ARG A 64 -14.42 -4.50 -13.58
CA ARG A 64 -14.71 -4.92 -14.97
C ARG A 64 -14.09 -4.00 -16.02
N SER A 65 -13.51 -2.88 -15.57
CA SER A 65 -12.85 -1.86 -16.35
C SER A 65 -11.56 -1.52 -15.62
N ASP A 66 -10.41 -1.53 -16.31
CA ASP A 66 -9.13 -1.12 -15.73
C ASP A 66 -9.30 0.31 -15.17
N ILE A 67 -9.37 0.47 -13.85
CA ILE A 67 -9.73 1.75 -13.20
C ILE A 67 -8.69 2.83 -13.57
N PHE A 68 -7.48 2.39 -13.90
CA PHE A 68 -6.33 3.26 -14.13
C PHE A 68 -5.67 3.15 -15.50
N VAL A 69 -5.85 2.07 -16.26
CA VAL A 69 -4.93 1.81 -17.38
C VAL A 69 -5.70 1.48 -18.66
N GLU A 70 -5.92 2.52 -19.47
CA GLU A 70 -6.36 2.35 -20.86
C GLU A 70 -5.19 2.42 -21.86
N ASP A 71 -4.07 3.08 -21.51
CA ASP A 71 -2.89 3.25 -22.39
C ASP A 71 -1.53 3.33 -21.66
N HIS A 72 -0.44 3.34 -22.44
CA HIS A 72 0.95 3.39 -21.93
C HIS A 72 1.30 4.70 -21.20
N ALA A 73 0.77 5.84 -21.63
CA ALA A 73 1.05 7.13 -20.99
C ALA A 73 0.44 7.16 -19.58
N THR A 74 -0.76 6.59 -19.45
CA THR A 74 -1.49 6.47 -18.19
C THR A 74 -0.82 5.46 -17.26
N ALA A 75 -0.31 4.35 -17.78
CA ALA A 75 0.51 3.41 -17.02
C ALA A 75 1.79 4.06 -16.44
N GLN A 76 2.48 4.91 -17.22
CA GLN A 76 3.65 5.64 -16.74
C GLN A 76 3.29 6.67 -15.66
N ALA A 77 2.20 7.41 -15.86
CA ALA A 77 1.70 8.37 -14.87
C ALA A 77 1.33 7.66 -13.56
N PHE A 78 0.71 6.48 -13.66
CA PHE A 78 0.37 5.63 -12.52
C PHE A 78 1.61 5.17 -11.75
N LEU A 79 2.66 4.70 -12.46
CA LEU A 79 3.93 4.34 -11.84
C LEU A 79 4.55 5.52 -11.09
N ASN A 80 4.69 6.66 -11.75
CA ASN A 80 5.29 7.85 -11.14
C ASN A 80 4.50 8.30 -9.90
N MET A 81 3.17 8.21 -9.98
CA MET A 81 2.26 8.53 -8.88
C MET A 81 2.45 7.61 -7.68
N GLY A 82 2.50 6.28 -7.88
CA GLY A 82 2.75 5.32 -6.80
C GLY A 82 4.13 5.48 -6.16
N CYS A 83 5.15 5.72 -6.98
CA CYS A 83 6.53 5.90 -6.48
C CYS A 83 6.70 7.16 -5.65
N GLU A 84 6.13 8.27 -6.10
CA GLU A 84 6.17 9.52 -5.38
C GLU A 84 5.40 9.43 -4.06
N ALA A 85 4.20 8.84 -4.08
CA ALA A 85 3.39 8.67 -2.88
C ALA A 85 4.05 7.76 -1.84
N LEU A 86 4.77 6.70 -2.25
CA LEU A 86 5.59 5.90 -1.34
C LEU A 86 6.80 6.69 -0.78
N ARG A 87 7.36 7.62 -1.56
CA ARG A 87 8.51 8.42 -1.16
C ARG A 87 8.14 9.47 -0.10
N THR A 88 6.99 10.11 -0.26
CA THR A 88 6.56 11.23 0.58
C THR A 88 5.59 10.81 1.67
N SER A 89 5.08 9.57 1.63
CA SER A 89 3.95 9.10 2.43
C SER A 89 2.70 9.97 2.27
N THR A 90 2.56 10.68 1.15
CA THR A 90 1.39 11.52 0.85
C THR A 90 0.51 10.86 -0.20
N PRO A 91 -0.82 10.98 -0.10
CA PRO A 91 -1.71 10.45 -1.12
C PRO A 91 -1.45 11.05 -2.50
N PRO A 92 -1.69 10.29 -3.57
CA PRO A 92 -1.56 10.83 -4.91
C PRO A 92 -2.54 11.97 -5.17
N PRO A 93 -2.16 12.95 -6.00
CA PRO A 93 -3.02 14.10 -6.30
C PRO A 93 -4.25 13.69 -7.11
N ASN A 94 -5.36 14.38 -6.87
CA ASN A 94 -6.61 14.29 -7.64
C ASN A 94 -7.26 12.89 -7.70
N PRO A 95 -7.54 12.23 -6.55
CA PRO A 95 -8.21 10.93 -6.51
C PRO A 95 -9.62 10.96 -7.15
N GLU A 96 -10.28 12.13 -7.14
CA GLU A 96 -11.58 12.37 -7.77
C GLU A 96 -11.60 12.08 -9.28
N LYS A 97 -10.47 12.27 -9.97
CA LYS A 97 -10.34 12.00 -11.41
C LYS A 97 -10.67 10.54 -11.75
N TYR A 98 -10.39 9.62 -10.82
CA TYR A 98 -10.54 8.18 -11.01
C TYR A 98 -11.78 7.63 -10.29
N ASN A 99 -12.56 8.49 -9.64
CA ASN A 99 -13.67 8.09 -8.77
C ASN A 99 -13.28 6.92 -7.84
N ALA A 100 -12.08 6.97 -7.28
CA ALA A 100 -11.52 5.88 -6.50
C ALA A 100 -10.76 6.40 -5.27
N THR A 101 -10.72 5.59 -4.23
CA THR A 101 -9.84 5.79 -3.06
C THR A 101 -8.67 4.82 -3.14
N ILE A 102 -7.47 5.34 -2.97
CA ILE A 102 -6.22 4.64 -3.26
C ILE A 102 -5.64 4.00 -2.01
N ALA A 103 -5.39 2.70 -2.06
CA ALA A 103 -4.49 2.02 -1.15
C ALA A 103 -3.10 1.91 -1.79
N LEU A 104 -2.07 2.19 -1.01
CA LEU A 104 -0.69 2.09 -1.44
C LEU A 104 0.18 1.61 -0.29
N VAL A 105 1.01 0.61 -0.56
CA VAL A 105 1.88 0.01 0.44
C VAL A 105 3.17 -0.49 -0.19
N ALA A 106 4.29 -0.30 0.50
CA ALA A 106 5.58 -0.83 0.09
C ALA A 106 5.61 -2.36 0.15
N GLN A 107 6.43 -2.98 -0.70
CA GLN A 107 6.59 -4.42 -0.79
C GLN A 107 8.07 -4.76 -0.89
N ASP A 108 8.51 -5.82 -0.20
CA ASP A 108 9.92 -6.25 -0.23
C ASP A 108 10.16 -7.42 -1.21
N GLY A 109 9.08 -8.16 -1.55
CA GLY A 109 9.12 -9.32 -2.44
C GLY A 109 9.39 -8.95 -3.89
N GLN A 110 9.69 -9.94 -4.75
CA GLN A 110 9.74 -9.73 -6.21
C GLN A 110 8.35 -9.79 -6.86
N LEU A 111 7.39 -10.38 -6.15
CA LEU A 111 6.00 -10.53 -6.55
C LEU A 111 5.10 -9.86 -5.50
N ALA A 112 3.87 -9.55 -5.90
CA ALA A 112 2.86 -9.02 -4.98
C ALA A 112 2.56 -10.00 -3.84
N ASP A 113 2.58 -9.51 -2.61
CA ASP A 113 2.10 -10.20 -1.43
C ASP A 113 0.87 -9.47 -0.89
N CYS A 114 -0.30 -9.85 -1.43
CA CYS A 114 -1.57 -9.21 -1.10
C CYS A 114 -1.94 -9.37 0.40
N ASP A 115 -1.58 -10.50 1.02
CA ASP A 115 -1.87 -10.74 2.44
C ASP A 115 -1.00 -9.85 3.33
N LYS A 116 0.31 -9.74 3.04
CA LYS A 116 1.20 -8.81 3.73
C LYS A 116 0.80 -7.36 3.51
N ALA A 117 0.41 -7.00 2.28
CA ALA A 117 -0.08 -5.67 1.94
C ALA A 117 -1.30 -5.28 2.78
N VAL A 118 -2.30 -6.16 2.87
CA VAL A 118 -3.50 -5.92 3.69
C VAL A 118 -3.14 -5.79 5.17
N ALA A 119 -2.28 -6.66 5.68
CA ALA A 119 -1.85 -6.60 7.08
C ALA A 119 -1.13 -5.27 7.40
N GLU A 120 -0.29 -4.77 6.49
CA GLU A 120 0.39 -3.48 6.66
C GLU A 120 -0.58 -2.31 6.57
N ILE A 121 -1.50 -2.29 5.59
CA ILE A 121 -2.55 -1.27 5.47
C ILE A 121 -3.40 -1.20 6.75
N GLN A 122 -3.70 -2.36 7.34
CA GLN A 122 -4.47 -2.41 8.58
C GLN A 122 -3.76 -1.67 9.72
N LYS A 123 -2.43 -1.73 9.85
CA LYS A 123 -1.70 -1.04 10.94
C LYS A 123 -2.01 0.46 11.04
N ALA A 124 -2.35 1.11 9.93
CA ALA A 124 -2.76 2.51 9.90
C ALA A 124 -3.96 2.84 10.80
N ARG A 125 -4.72 1.85 11.28
CA ARG A 125 -5.72 2.04 12.36
C ARG A 125 -5.13 2.74 13.57
N GLU A 126 -3.87 2.47 13.92
CA GLU A 126 -3.19 3.08 15.06
C GLU A 126 -3.05 4.60 14.95
N ASN A 127 -3.18 5.15 13.75
CA ASN A 127 -3.18 6.59 13.52
C ASN A 127 -4.52 7.26 13.88
N PHE A 128 -5.54 6.48 14.27
CA PHE A 128 -6.86 6.96 14.61
C PHE A 128 -7.21 6.63 16.07
N SER A 129 -7.63 7.65 16.83
CA SER A 129 -8.12 7.49 18.22
C SER A 129 -9.63 7.23 18.31
N GLY A 130 -10.30 7.09 17.16
CA GLY A 130 -11.74 6.90 17.02
C GLY A 130 -12.16 7.09 15.57
N VAL A 131 -13.47 7.21 15.32
CA VAL A 131 -13.99 7.39 13.96
C VAL A 131 -13.32 8.60 13.29
N PRO A 132 -12.78 8.44 12.06
CA PRO A 132 -12.17 9.55 11.34
C PRO A 132 -13.16 10.71 11.16
N GLY A 133 -12.66 11.94 11.31
CA GLY A 133 -13.43 13.15 11.02
C GLY A 133 -13.82 13.29 9.55
N PRO A 134 -14.52 14.39 9.19
CA PRO A 134 -14.84 14.70 7.80
C PRO A 134 -13.57 14.78 6.95
N TYR A 135 -13.65 14.28 5.72
CA TYR A 135 -12.54 14.36 4.79
C TYR A 135 -12.34 15.79 4.26
N VAL A 136 -11.13 16.30 4.44
CA VAL A 136 -10.65 17.52 3.78
C VAL A 136 -9.37 17.20 3.03
N LYS A 137 -9.35 17.52 1.73
CA LYS A 137 -8.24 17.19 0.84
C LYS A 137 -6.93 17.83 1.32
N GLY A 138 -5.90 17.00 1.54
CA GLY A 138 -4.57 17.47 1.91
C GLY A 138 -4.42 17.86 3.39
N GLU A 139 -5.46 17.67 4.20
CA GLU A 139 -5.41 17.90 5.65
C GLU A 139 -5.30 16.60 6.44
N ALA A 140 -4.78 16.69 7.65
CA ALA A 140 -4.72 15.54 8.57
C ALA A 140 -6.15 15.07 8.94
N PRO A 141 -6.37 13.76 9.13
CA PRO A 141 -5.39 12.69 9.03
C PRO A 141 -5.17 12.18 7.59
N PHE A 142 -5.88 12.72 6.60
CA PHE A 142 -5.92 12.20 5.23
C PHE A 142 -4.82 12.73 4.30
N ASN A 143 -3.88 13.53 4.82
CA ASN A 143 -2.63 13.85 4.15
C ASN A 143 -1.57 12.74 4.25
N ASN A 144 -1.87 11.66 4.99
CA ASN A 144 -1.06 10.45 5.07
C ASN A 144 -1.69 9.34 4.20
N ILE A 145 -0.89 8.76 3.29
CA ILE A 145 -1.34 7.68 2.39
C ILE A 145 -1.73 6.39 3.13
N GLU A 146 -1.14 6.08 4.27
CA GLU A 146 -1.50 4.90 5.07
C GLU A 146 -2.94 5.02 5.57
N ASN A 147 -3.32 6.22 6.03
CA ASN A 147 -4.67 6.53 6.51
C ASN A 147 -5.69 6.45 5.37
N VAL A 148 -5.35 6.99 4.20
CA VAL A 148 -6.17 6.86 2.99
C VAL A 148 -6.27 5.39 2.53
N SER A 149 -5.20 4.61 2.71
CA SER A 149 -5.17 3.19 2.36
C SER A 149 -6.09 2.36 3.25
N LEU A 150 -6.18 2.68 4.54
CA LEU A 150 -7.16 2.05 5.44
C LEU A 150 -8.59 2.34 4.98
N VAL A 151 -8.86 3.59 4.56
CA VAL A 151 -10.16 3.97 4.00
C VAL A 151 -10.46 3.21 2.71
N ALA A 152 -9.47 3.05 1.83
CA ALA A 152 -9.61 2.26 0.61
C ALA A 152 -9.90 0.78 0.90
N LEU A 153 -9.17 0.14 1.82
CA LEU A 153 -9.40 -1.26 2.20
C LEU A 153 -10.83 -1.50 2.70
N TYR A 154 -11.32 -0.61 3.56
CA TYR A 154 -12.65 -0.70 4.16
C TYR A 154 -13.71 0.15 3.47
N ASN A 155 -13.50 0.54 2.21
CA ASN A 155 -14.44 1.38 1.46
C ASN A 155 -15.92 0.95 1.67
N PRO A 156 -16.78 1.80 2.26
CA PRO A 156 -18.14 1.44 2.67
C PRO A 156 -19.15 1.48 1.52
N LYS A 157 -18.74 1.91 0.32
CA LYS A 157 -19.64 2.01 -0.82
C LYS A 157 -20.18 0.64 -1.20
N ARG A 158 -21.46 0.59 -1.54
CA ARG A 158 -22.12 -0.62 -2.01
C ARG A 158 -21.55 -1.02 -3.37
N ASN A 159 -21.45 -2.33 -3.60
CA ASN A 159 -20.92 -2.90 -4.84
C ASN A 159 -19.55 -2.33 -5.22
N ALA A 160 -18.72 -2.01 -4.22
CA ALA A 160 -17.42 -1.46 -4.50
C ALA A 160 -16.57 -2.47 -5.29
N GLU A 161 -15.80 -1.97 -6.24
CA GLU A 161 -14.86 -2.73 -7.05
C GLU A 161 -13.43 -2.51 -6.55
N LEU A 162 -12.57 -3.49 -6.78
CA LEU A 162 -11.13 -3.42 -6.48
C LEU A 162 -10.33 -3.69 -7.76
N ASP A 163 -9.35 -2.85 -8.02
CA ASP A 163 -8.35 -3.04 -9.07
C ASP A 163 -6.96 -2.75 -8.50
N CYS A 164 -6.03 -3.68 -8.68
CA CYS A 164 -4.72 -3.66 -8.03
C CYS A 164 -3.61 -3.87 -9.04
N TYR A 165 -2.53 -3.10 -8.86
CA TYR A 165 -1.31 -3.22 -9.61
C TYR A 165 -0.13 -3.35 -8.66
N TYR A 166 0.69 -4.33 -8.95
CA TYR A 166 2.01 -4.45 -8.39
C TYR A 166 2.98 -3.67 -9.25
N PHE A 167 3.81 -2.85 -8.63
CA PHE A 167 4.75 -2.04 -9.37
C PHE A 167 6.14 -2.06 -8.75
N SER A 168 7.10 -1.72 -9.61
CA SER A 168 8.45 -1.43 -9.23
C SER A 168 8.93 -0.16 -9.92
N CYS A 169 9.77 0.61 -9.24
CA CYS A 169 10.39 1.79 -9.79
C CYS A 169 11.74 2.08 -9.15
N LEU A 170 12.57 2.79 -9.91
CA LEU A 170 13.86 3.23 -9.43
C LEU A 170 13.69 4.56 -8.68
N ARG A 171 14.16 4.58 -7.44
CA ARG A 171 14.29 5.77 -6.61
C ARG A 171 15.75 6.17 -6.58
N ASP A 172 16.05 7.43 -6.84
CA ASP A 172 17.39 7.96 -6.60
C ASP A 172 17.53 8.12 -5.08
N GLU A 173 18.45 7.39 -4.46
CA GLU A 173 18.80 7.64 -3.05
C GLU A 173 19.80 8.78 -2.95
N ASP A 174 20.80 8.78 -3.84
CA ASP A 174 21.83 9.81 -3.94
C ASP A 174 22.13 10.12 -5.41
N SER A 175 23.01 11.09 -5.68
CA SER A 175 23.39 11.53 -7.04
C SER A 175 23.99 10.42 -7.95
N VAL A 176 24.24 9.23 -7.41
CA VAL A 176 24.88 8.10 -8.13
C VAL A 176 24.12 6.78 -7.93
N ASN A 177 23.34 6.63 -6.84
CA ASN A 177 22.72 5.35 -6.46
C ASN A 177 21.22 5.37 -6.68
N ARG A 178 20.72 4.35 -7.37
CA ARG A 178 19.28 4.12 -7.55
C ARG A 178 18.88 2.84 -6.80
N VAL A 179 17.88 2.93 -5.95
CA VAL A 179 17.30 1.81 -5.23
C VAL A 179 15.98 1.43 -5.86
N LEU A 180 15.75 0.13 -6.01
CA LEU A 180 14.47 -0.37 -6.45
C LEU A 180 13.45 -0.29 -5.30
N VAL A 181 12.38 0.47 -5.52
CA VAL A 181 11.19 0.45 -4.67
C VAL A 181 10.14 -0.41 -5.35
N ARG A 182 9.44 -1.21 -4.56
CA ARG A 182 8.30 -2.01 -5.01
C ARG A 182 7.10 -1.71 -4.14
N GLY A 183 5.93 -1.81 -4.71
CA GLY A 183 4.70 -1.49 -4.00
C GLY A 183 3.48 -2.17 -4.60
N LEU A 184 2.44 -2.24 -3.79
CA LEU A 184 1.10 -2.59 -4.23
C LEU A 184 0.25 -1.32 -4.20
N PHE A 185 -0.33 -0.98 -5.34
CA PHE A 185 -1.28 0.11 -5.50
C PHE A 185 -2.65 -0.50 -5.82
N CYS A 186 -3.70 -0.14 -5.09
CA CYS A 186 -5.06 -0.59 -5.35
C CYS A 186 -6.05 0.57 -5.36
N ALA A 187 -6.97 0.61 -6.33
CA ALA A 187 -8.18 1.42 -6.24
C ALA A 187 -9.30 0.61 -5.60
N SER A 188 -10.02 1.26 -4.69
CA SER A 188 -11.42 0.92 -4.43
C SER A 188 -12.33 1.97 -5.05
N SER A 189 -13.32 1.55 -5.82
CA SER A 189 -14.29 2.43 -6.49
C SER A 189 -15.72 2.00 -6.15
N PRO A 190 -16.70 2.92 -5.95
CA PRO A 190 -16.59 4.38 -6.04
C PRO A 190 -15.73 5.02 -4.94
N ILE A 191 -15.40 6.29 -5.09
CA ILE A 191 -14.60 7.04 -4.10
C ILE A 191 -15.28 7.05 -2.72
N ALA A 192 -14.53 6.71 -1.68
CA ALA A 192 -14.97 6.74 -0.28
C ALA A 192 -14.71 8.10 0.40
N LEU A 193 -13.62 8.77 0.01
CA LEU A 193 -13.25 10.09 0.53
C LEU A 193 -13.95 11.21 -0.25
N GLU A 194 -15.15 11.57 0.21
CA GLU A 194 -15.92 12.70 -0.31
C GLU A 194 -15.72 13.93 0.56
N GLN A 195 -15.52 15.09 -0.06
CA GLN A 195 -15.27 16.36 0.64
C GLN A 195 -16.36 16.63 1.70
N ASP A 196 -15.92 17.03 2.89
CA ASP A 196 -16.74 17.37 4.06
C ASP A 196 -17.63 16.23 4.59
N LYS A 197 -17.37 14.98 4.17
CA LYS A 197 -18.08 13.78 4.68
C LYS A 197 -17.17 12.89 5.49
N HIS A 198 -17.74 12.26 6.52
CA HIS A 198 -17.06 11.19 7.23
C HIS A 198 -16.91 9.96 6.32
N PRO A 199 -15.72 9.33 6.24
CA PRO A 199 -15.54 8.13 5.44
C PRO A 199 -16.24 6.91 6.05
N PHE A 200 -16.50 6.94 7.36
CA PHE A 200 -17.15 5.86 8.10
C PHE A 200 -18.18 6.42 9.07
N THR A 201 -19.23 5.65 9.31
CA THR A 201 -20.06 5.79 10.50
C THR A 201 -19.32 5.27 11.73
N GLN A 202 -19.80 5.65 12.91
CA GLN A 202 -19.26 5.14 14.17
C GLN A 202 -19.35 3.60 14.22
N GLU A 203 -20.47 3.02 13.79
CA GLU A 203 -20.68 1.57 13.82
C GLU A 203 -19.71 0.84 12.87
N GLU A 204 -19.53 1.36 11.65
CA GLU A 204 -18.56 0.82 10.68
C GLU A 204 -17.14 0.84 11.25
N PHE A 205 -16.73 1.96 11.85
CA PHE A 205 -15.39 2.09 12.39
C PHE A 205 -15.17 1.17 13.60
N THR A 206 -16.15 1.06 14.49
CA THR A 206 -16.12 0.09 15.59
C THR A 206 -15.94 -1.35 15.08
N ARG A 207 -16.55 -1.73 13.95
CA ARG A 207 -16.32 -3.06 13.36
C ARG A 207 -14.91 -3.22 12.80
N ILE A 208 -14.32 -2.17 12.23
CA ILE A 208 -12.92 -2.17 11.79
C ILE A 208 -12.01 -2.41 13.00
N GLU A 209 -12.19 -1.68 14.10
CA GLU A 209 -11.40 -1.82 15.33
C GLU A 209 -11.46 -3.24 15.92
N ASN A 210 -12.62 -3.89 15.81
CA ASN A 210 -12.85 -5.24 16.33
C ASN A 210 -12.50 -6.36 15.34
N ALA A 211 -12.04 -6.04 14.13
CA ALA A 211 -11.68 -7.05 13.14
C ALA A 211 -10.49 -7.89 13.64
N LYS A 212 -10.49 -9.19 13.33
CA LYS A 212 -9.57 -10.18 13.92
C LYS A 212 -8.08 -9.84 13.78
N ALA A 213 -7.69 -9.17 12.70
CA ALA A 213 -6.32 -8.74 12.46
C ALA A 213 -5.82 -7.73 13.51
N PHE A 214 -6.70 -6.86 14.02
CA PHE A 214 -6.38 -5.88 15.06
C PHE A 214 -6.30 -6.52 16.44
N VAL A 215 -7.25 -7.39 16.76
CA VAL A 215 -7.31 -8.08 18.05
C VAL A 215 -6.08 -8.96 18.30
N ARG A 216 -5.49 -9.54 17.23
CA ARG A 216 -4.25 -10.33 17.34
C ARG A 216 -2.99 -9.48 17.53
N SER A 217 -2.93 -8.29 16.95
CA SER A 217 -1.78 -7.37 17.08
C SER A 217 -1.66 -6.80 18.50
N ALA A 218 -2.78 -6.65 19.22
CA ALA A 218 -2.78 -6.24 20.63
C ALA A 218 -2.42 -7.37 21.63
N ALA A 219 -2.45 -8.64 21.20
CA ALA A 219 -2.32 -9.79 22.09
C ALA A 219 -0.98 -10.53 22.00
N ALA A 220 -0.04 -10.13 21.14
CA ALA A 220 1.26 -10.79 21.04
C ALA A 220 2.38 -9.87 20.56
N SER A 221 3.11 -9.28 21.50
CA SER A 221 4.53 -8.97 21.36
C SER A 221 5.14 -8.93 22.76
N PRO A 222 5.95 -9.92 23.19
CA PRO A 222 6.87 -9.71 24.29
C PRO A 222 7.87 -8.66 23.79
N VAL A 223 7.76 -7.43 24.30
CA VAL A 223 8.77 -6.39 24.05
C VAL A 223 10.12 -6.95 24.48
N PRO A 224 11.14 -7.00 23.59
CA PRO A 224 12.47 -7.39 24.00
C PRO A 224 13.01 -6.29 24.91
N THR A 225 13.01 -6.54 26.21
CA THR A 225 13.65 -5.72 27.23
C THR A 225 15.15 -5.72 26.96
N PHE A 226 15.64 -4.76 26.19
CA PHE A 226 17.08 -4.55 26.03
C PHE A 226 17.66 -4.08 27.37
N TYR A 227 18.66 -4.84 27.82
CA TYR A 227 19.50 -4.67 29.00
C TYR A 227 19.80 -3.23 29.42
N MET A 228 19.36 -2.86 30.62
CA MET A 228 19.99 -1.80 31.42
C MET A 228 20.94 -2.47 32.41
N VAL A 229 22.24 -2.48 32.10
CA VAL A 229 23.30 -2.81 33.07
C VAL A 229 23.46 -1.60 33.98
N ALA A 230 22.88 -1.65 35.18
CA ALA A 230 23.10 -0.65 36.21
C ALA A 230 24.45 -0.92 36.90
N VAL A 231 25.40 -0.01 36.73
CA VAL A 231 26.65 0.01 37.51
C VAL A 231 26.31 0.49 38.92
N ALA A 232 26.40 -0.41 39.90
CA ALA A 232 26.28 -0.07 41.31
C ALA A 232 27.68 0.23 41.90
N THR A 233 27.99 1.51 42.08
CA THR A 233 29.08 1.96 42.95
C THR A 233 28.63 1.84 44.41
N ALA A 234 29.19 0.87 45.14
CA ALA A 234 28.99 0.74 46.57
C ALA A 234 29.93 1.68 47.33
N CYS A 235 29.41 2.82 47.79
CA CYS A 235 29.93 3.52 48.96
C CYS A 235 28.99 3.26 50.13
N ALA A 236 29.43 2.47 51.11
CA ALA A 236 28.82 2.45 52.43
C ALA A 236 29.93 2.37 53.49
N LEU A 237 30.08 3.50 54.17
CA LEU A 237 30.87 3.74 55.37
C LEU A 237 30.07 3.29 56.60
N LEU A 238 30.79 2.70 57.56
CA LEU A 238 30.58 2.64 59.02
C LEU A 238 29.48 1.74 59.62
N ALA A 239 29.93 0.80 60.46
CA ALA A 239 29.79 0.79 61.94
C ALA A 239 29.48 -0.60 62.50
N PHE A 240 30.48 -1.25 63.13
CA PHE A 240 30.55 -1.71 64.53
C PHE A 240 31.75 -2.63 64.72
#